data_AF-A0A972QUJ1-F1
#
_entry.id   AF-A0A972QUJ1-F1
#
_cell.length_a   1.000
_cell.length_b   1.000
_cell.length_c   1.000
_cell.angle_alpha   90.00
_cell.angle_beta   90.00
_cell.angle_gamma   90.00
#
_symmetry.space_group_name_H-M   'P 1'
#
loop_
_entity.id
_entity.type
_entity.pdbx_description
1 polymer ?
#
loop_
_entity_poly.entity_id
_entity_poly.type
_entity_poly.pdbx_seq_one_letter_code
_entity_poly.pdbx_strand_id
1 'polypeptide(L)'
;MNKLNLLLIIMVIIAVPLLLISCDDEDSNSVDGSSWKVKKEGRLVAEDFLRNSPTFTFDGIEESIEQAAEVEAAGPEKWRFLFSFYCEHDGYGDRSDEKLDIEETYHEAYITVGDGEVIKAVIDSDWDMIDQEGADEWAWSEAGKQAIYGIISVFTILVLLTILTRVSGSIISRIEKNQNLSNSKQ
;
A
#
# COMPACT_ATOMS: atom_id res chain seq x y z
N MET A 1 -21.24 25.23 -35.29
CA MET A 1 -20.08 24.92 -34.45
C MET A 1 -18.82 25.34 -35.20
N ASN A 2 -18.04 26.27 -34.63
CA ASN A 2 -16.96 26.93 -35.36
C ASN A 2 -15.78 25.94 -35.53
N LYS A 3 -15.01 26.03 -36.62
CA LYS A 3 -13.87 25.12 -36.87
C LYS A 3 -12.90 25.03 -35.69
N LEU A 4 -12.76 26.11 -34.92
CA LEU A 4 -11.95 26.18 -33.69
C LEU A 4 -12.55 25.35 -32.53
N ASN A 5 -13.87 25.37 -32.36
CA ASN A 5 -14.55 24.58 -31.32
C ASN A 5 -14.52 23.07 -31.65
N LEU A 6 -14.59 22.73 -32.93
CA LEU A 6 -14.43 21.35 -33.38
C LEU A 6 -13.00 20.83 -33.10
N LEU A 7 -11.99 21.66 -33.33
CA LEU A 7 -10.58 21.32 -33.07
C LEU A 7 -10.29 21.14 -31.58
N LEU A 8 -10.88 21.97 -30.72
CA LEU A 8 -10.75 21.84 -29.27
C LEU A 8 -11.42 20.56 -28.74
N ILE A 9 -12.60 20.21 -29.24
CA ILE A 9 -13.30 18.98 -28.86
C ILE A 9 -12.49 17.75 -29.25
N ILE A 10 -11.90 17.74 -30.45
CA ILE A 10 -11.06 16.62 -30.92
C ILE A 10 -9.79 16.47 -30.05
N MET A 11 -9.15 17.58 -29.67
CA MET A 11 -7.97 17.55 -28.79
C MET A 11 -8.29 16.98 -27.40
N VAL A 12 -9.46 17.32 -26.83
CA VAL A 12 -9.90 16.76 -25.54
C VAL A 12 -10.20 15.27 -25.66
N ILE A 13 -10.84 14.83 -26.74
CA ILE A 13 -11.16 13.41 -26.97
C ILE A 13 -9.89 12.57 -27.16
N ILE A 14 -8.80 13.13 -27.68
CA ILE A 14 -7.52 12.41 -27.86
C ILE A 14 -6.68 12.43 -26.58
N ALA A 15 -6.68 13.53 -25.81
CA ALA A 15 -5.87 13.66 -24.60
C ALA A 15 -6.45 12.89 -23.40
N VAL A 16 -7.77 12.70 -23.33
CA VAL A 16 -8.44 12.02 -22.20
C VAL A 16 -8.11 10.52 -22.14
N PRO A 17 -8.07 9.75 -23.26
CA PRO A 17 -7.60 8.36 -23.25
C PRO A 17 -6.12 8.21 -22.89
N LEU A 18 -5.27 9.18 -23.27
CA LEU A 18 -3.83 9.15 -22.97
C LEU A 18 -3.51 9.38 -21.49
N LEU A 19 -4.45 9.94 -20.72
CA LEU A 19 -4.34 10.07 -19.25
C LEU A 19 -4.91 8.87 -18.49
N LEU A 20 -5.53 7.90 -19.20
CA LEU A 20 -6.03 6.65 -18.62
C LEU A 20 -5.15 5.44 -18.90
N ILE A 21 -3.98 5.63 -19.53
CA ILE A 21 -2.89 4.65 -19.44
C ILE A 21 -2.24 4.81 -18.06
N SER A 22 -3.02 4.56 -17.01
CA SER A 22 -2.48 3.89 -15.84
C SER A 22 -2.05 2.51 -16.33
N CYS A 23 -0.90 2.04 -15.87
CA CYS A 23 -0.35 0.73 -16.19
C CYS A 23 -1.47 -0.31 -16.30
N ASP A 24 -1.76 -0.75 -17.52
CA ASP A 24 -2.51 -1.98 -17.73
C ASP A 24 -1.56 -3.07 -17.23
N ASP A 25 -1.75 -3.51 -15.99
CA ASP A 25 -1.34 -4.85 -15.59
C ASP A 25 -2.25 -5.81 -16.38
N GLU A 26 -1.92 -5.99 -17.66
CA GLU A 26 -2.22 -7.25 -18.34
C GLU A 26 -1.41 -8.30 -17.58
N ASP A 27 -2.03 -8.95 -16.60
CA ASP A 27 -1.93 -10.39 -16.65
C ASP A 27 -3.29 -11.08 -16.52
N SER A 28 -3.41 -12.01 -17.43
CA SER A 28 -4.61 -12.66 -17.90
C SER A 28 -5.27 -13.55 -16.84
N ASN A 29 -6.60 -13.70 -16.98
CA ASN A 29 -7.40 -14.79 -16.40
C ASN A 29 -6.64 -16.14 -16.37
N SER A 30 -6.03 -16.47 -15.23
CA SER A 30 -5.77 -17.87 -14.85
C SER A 30 -6.78 -18.28 -13.78
N VAL A 31 -7.96 -18.72 -14.20
CA VAL A 31 -8.77 -19.63 -13.38
C VAL A 31 -8.08 -20.99 -13.47
N ASP A 32 -7.00 -21.14 -12.70
CA ASP A 32 -6.18 -22.33 -12.60
C ASP A 32 -5.94 -22.57 -11.11
N GLY A 33 -6.00 -23.83 -10.68
CA GLY A 33 -5.66 -24.24 -9.33
C GLY A 33 -4.19 -23.97 -8.92
N SER A 34 -3.44 -23.17 -9.67
CA SER A 34 -2.06 -22.74 -9.41
C SER A 34 -1.98 -21.65 -8.35
N SER A 35 -2.77 -20.57 -8.43
CA SER A 35 -2.65 -19.43 -7.50
C SER A 35 -2.85 -19.80 -6.03
N TRP A 36 -3.90 -20.58 -5.70
CA TRP A 36 -4.13 -21.02 -4.32
C TRP A 36 -3.08 -22.05 -3.86
N LYS A 37 -2.47 -22.81 -4.78
CA LYS A 37 -1.39 -23.75 -4.49
C LYS A 37 -0.10 -23.00 -4.15
N VAL A 38 0.29 -22.03 -4.97
CA VAL A 38 1.42 -21.11 -4.72
C VAL A 38 1.24 -20.40 -3.38
N LYS A 39 0.03 -19.89 -3.12
CA LYS A 39 -0.30 -19.26 -1.84
C LYS A 39 -0.18 -20.21 -0.65
N LYS A 40 -0.74 -21.42 -0.75
CA LYS A 40 -0.68 -22.42 0.34
C LYS A 40 0.75 -22.88 0.61
N GLU A 41 1.53 -23.10 -0.45
CA GLU A 41 2.95 -23.46 -0.35
C GLU A 41 3.75 -22.30 0.23
N GLY A 42 3.50 -21.06 -0.21
CA GLY A 42 4.14 -19.86 0.32
C GLY A 42 3.85 -19.64 1.80
N ARG A 43 2.62 -19.92 2.26
CA ARG A 43 2.27 -19.87 3.69
C ARG A 43 3.13 -20.84 4.51
N LEU A 44 3.30 -22.09 4.03
CA LEU A 44 4.11 -23.09 4.72
C LEU A 44 5.58 -22.68 4.77
N VAL A 45 6.12 -22.13 3.67
CA VAL A 45 7.49 -21.60 3.63
C VAL A 45 7.67 -20.44 4.60
N ALA A 46 6.70 -19.51 4.65
CA ALA A 46 6.75 -18.37 5.56
C ALA A 46 6.65 -18.79 7.03
N GLU A 47 5.76 -19.73 7.34
CA GLU A 47 5.59 -20.26 8.69
C GLU A 47 6.84 -21.04 9.15
N ASP A 48 7.43 -21.86 8.27
CA ASP A 48 8.68 -22.56 8.55
C ASP A 48 9.85 -21.58 8.78
N PHE A 49 9.94 -20.52 7.97
CA PHE A 49 10.92 -19.46 8.20
C PHE A 49 10.73 -18.77 9.55
N LEU A 50 9.49 -18.43 9.92
CA LEU A 50 9.20 -17.82 11.22
C LEU A 50 9.67 -18.72 12.38
N ARG A 51 9.28 -20.01 12.36
CA ARG A 51 9.60 -20.97 13.42
C ARG A 51 11.11 -21.18 13.58
N ASN A 52 11.85 -21.12 12.47
CA ASN A 52 13.31 -21.26 12.47
C ASN A 52 14.06 -19.93 12.59
N SER A 53 13.36 -18.80 12.76
CA SER A 53 14.00 -17.50 12.92
C SER A 53 14.69 -17.38 14.28
N PRO A 54 15.81 -16.64 14.39
CA PRO A 54 16.52 -16.50 15.66
C PRO A 54 15.66 -15.95 16.79
N THR A 55 14.79 -14.96 16.52
CA THR A 55 13.86 -14.43 17.53
C THR A 55 12.94 -15.52 18.07
N PHE A 56 12.29 -16.29 17.21
CA PHE A 56 11.33 -17.32 17.63
C PHE A 56 12.02 -18.55 18.24
N THR A 57 13.18 -18.96 17.72
CA THR A 57 13.91 -20.12 18.25
C THR A 57 14.52 -19.85 19.62
N PHE A 58 14.81 -18.58 19.94
CA PHE A 58 15.33 -18.19 21.25
C PHE A 58 14.33 -18.56 22.36
N ASP A 59 13.07 -18.14 22.21
CA ASP A 59 12.06 -18.23 23.28
C ASP A 59 10.60 -18.06 22.81
N GLY A 60 10.30 -18.37 21.55
CA GLY A 60 8.96 -18.32 20.99
C GLY A 60 8.02 -19.37 21.58
N ILE A 61 6.76 -18.98 21.80
CA ILE A 61 5.71 -19.88 22.29
C ILE A 61 5.02 -20.53 21.09
N GLU A 62 5.30 -21.81 20.85
CA GLU A 62 4.86 -22.57 19.66
C GLU A 62 3.35 -22.50 19.40
N GLU A 63 2.54 -22.61 20.45
CA GLU A 63 1.07 -22.57 20.37
C GLU A 63 0.50 -21.17 20.13
N SER A 64 1.32 -20.12 20.20
CA SER A 64 0.89 -18.73 20.04
C SER A 64 0.90 -18.22 18.60
N ILE A 65 1.52 -18.97 17.67
CA ILE A 65 1.59 -18.54 16.26
C ILE A 65 0.18 -18.56 15.65
N GLU A 66 -0.26 -17.39 15.22
CA GLU A 66 -1.49 -17.18 14.48
C GLU A 66 -1.18 -16.44 13.16
N GLN A 67 -1.77 -16.89 12.05
CA GLN A 67 -1.74 -16.12 10.82
C GLN A 67 -2.87 -15.08 10.85
N ALA A 68 -2.53 -13.82 11.12
CA ALA A 68 -3.50 -12.74 11.25
C ALA A 68 -4.00 -12.20 9.90
N ALA A 69 -3.14 -12.18 8.87
CA ALA A 69 -3.52 -11.71 7.55
C ALA A 69 -2.67 -12.29 6.42
N GLU A 70 -3.15 -12.14 5.19
CA GLU A 70 -2.42 -12.44 3.97
C GLU A 70 -2.82 -11.46 2.87
N VAL A 71 -1.85 -11.00 2.10
CA VAL A 71 -2.05 -10.02 1.02
C VAL A 71 -1.14 -10.39 -0.14
N GLU A 72 -1.64 -10.23 -1.36
CA GLU A 72 -0.81 -10.33 -2.56
C GLU A 72 0.26 -9.23 -2.52
N ALA A 73 1.52 -9.61 -2.74
CA ALA A 73 2.63 -8.68 -2.74
C ALA A 73 2.88 -8.14 -4.15
N ALA A 74 3.62 -7.04 -4.28
CA ALA A 74 3.90 -6.45 -5.58
C ALA A 74 4.74 -7.39 -6.46
N GLY A 75 4.17 -7.82 -7.59
CA GLY A 75 4.79 -8.69 -8.59
C GLY A 75 4.10 -10.06 -8.69
N PRO A 76 4.32 -10.78 -9.82
CA PRO A 76 3.67 -12.06 -10.06
C PRO A 76 4.06 -13.10 -9.01
N GLU A 77 3.11 -13.92 -8.59
CA GLU A 77 3.29 -15.07 -7.69
C GLU A 77 3.93 -14.76 -6.32
N LYS A 78 3.84 -13.50 -5.87
CA LYS A 78 4.36 -13.07 -4.57
C LYS A 78 3.24 -12.90 -3.54
N TRP A 79 3.46 -13.45 -2.36
CA TRP A 79 2.51 -13.38 -1.26
C TRP A 79 3.20 -12.85 -0.01
N ARG A 80 2.48 -12.01 0.74
CA ARG A 80 2.87 -11.55 2.06
C ARG A 80 1.93 -12.13 3.11
N PHE A 81 2.52 -12.69 4.15
CA PHE A 81 1.83 -13.26 5.29
C PHE A 81 2.16 -12.43 6.53
N LEU A 82 1.13 -12.12 7.31
CA LEU A 82 1.27 -11.52 8.63
C LEU A 82 1.02 -12.61 9.67
N PHE A 83 2.02 -12.85 10.51
CA PHE A 83 1.91 -13.71 11.67
C PHE A 83 1.96 -12.89 12.95
N SER A 84 1.16 -13.27 13.93
CA SER A 84 1.25 -12.79 15.30
C SER A 84 1.65 -13.93 16.21
N PHE A 85 2.51 -13.66 17.20
CA PHE A 85 2.99 -14.67 18.13
C PHE A 85 3.54 -14.02 19.41
N TYR A 86 3.84 -14.85 20.40
CA TYR A 86 4.43 -14.45 21.67
C TYR A 86 5.81 -15.08 21.87
N CYS A 87 6.69 -14.32 22.51
CA CYS A 87 7.99 -14.77 23.04
C CYS A 87 8.02 -14.58 24.56
N GLU A 88 8.86 -15.34 25.28
CA GLU A 88 9.01 -15.21 26.75
C GLU A 88 9.81 -13.97 27.17
N HIS A 89 10.52 -13.32 26.26
CA HIS A 89 11.28 -12.09 26.49
C HIS A 89 11.14 -11.12 25.32
N ASP A 90 11.27 -9.83 25.61
CA ASP A 90 11.34 -8.76 24.61
C ASP A 90 12.63 -8.82 23.76
N GLY A 91 12.61 -8.14 22.61
CA GLY A 91 13.73 -7.98 21.70
C GLY A 91 13.73 -8.94 20.51
N TYR A 92 14.81 -8.88 19.73
CA TYR A 92 14.93 -9.55 18.44
C TYR A 92 16.24 -10.33 18.31
N GLY A 93 16.24 -11.34 17.45
CA GLY A 93 17.43 -12.12 17.15
C GLY A 93 17.80 -13.13 18.25
N ASP A 94 19.01 -13.66 18.13
CA ASP A 94 19.63 -14.50 19.17
C ASP A 94 20.16 -13.61 20.30
N ARG A 95 19.64 -13.84 21.50
CA ARG A 95 19.93 -13.07 22.71
C ARG A 95 20.57 -13.94 23.80
N SER A 96 21.18 -15.07 23.43
CA SER A 96 21.76 -16.07 24.35
C SER A 96 22.85 -15.53 25.29
N ASP A 97 23.48 -14.42 24.92
CA ASP A 97 24.52 -13.76 25.73
C ASP A 97 23.95 -12.69 26.69
N GLU A 98 22.64 -12.45 26.67
CA GLU A 98 21.97 -11.40 27.44
C GLU A 98 21.31 -11.96 28.70
N LYS A 99 21.22 -11.10 29.73
CA LYS A 99 20.45 -11.40 30.93
C LYS A 99 19.12 -10.67 30.84
N LEU A 100 18.08 -11.40 30.45
CA LEU A 100 16.73 -10.88 30.24
C LEU A 100 15.81 -11.24 31.41
N ASP A 101 14.81 -10.41 31.65
CA ASP A 101 13.71 -10.68 32.57
C ASP A 101 12.56 -11.32 31.78
N ILE A 102 11.86 -12.30 32.37
CA ILE A 102 10.73 -12.97 31.73
C ILE A 102 9.58 -11.97 31.57
N GLU A 103 9.23 -11.68 30.33
CA GLU A 103 8.16 -10.78 29.90
C GLU A 103 7.52 -11.34 28.63
N GLU A 104 6.31 -11.88 28.77
CA GLU A 104 5.54 -12.38 27.61
C GLU A 104 5.27 -11.21 26.64
N THR A 105 5.98 -11.21 25.51
CA THR A 105 6.00 -10.12 24.53
C THR A 105 5.30 -10.55 23.25
N TYR A 106 4.38 -9.70 22.79
CA TYR A 106 3.65 -9.89 21.54
C TYR A 106 4.44 -9.32 20.36
N HIS A 107 4.50 -10.08 19.27
CA HIS A 107 5.18 -9.69 18.03
C HIS A 107 4.30 -9.89 16.80
N GLU A 108 4.55 -9.08 15.77
CA GLU A 108 3.99 -9.21 14.42
C GLU A 108 5.10 -9.36 13.38
N ALA A 109 5.09 -10.44 12.61
CA ALA A 109 6.04 -10.68 11.52
C ALA A 109 5.37 -10.61 10.15
N TYR A 110 5.89 -9.74 9.28
CA TYR A 110 5.54 -9.66 7.86
C TYR A 110 6.56 -10.43 7.03
N ILE A 111 6.15 -11.58 6.47
CA ILE A 111 7.02 -12.45 5.67
C ILE A 111 6.51 -12.49 4.23
N THR A 112 7.35 -12.08 3.29
CA THR A 112 7.06 -12.07 1.86
C THR A 112 7.76 -13.24 1.19
N VAL A 113 6.99 -14.08 0.51
CA VAL A 113 7.46 -15.22 -0.27
C VAL A 113 7.27 -14.93 -1.76
N GLY A 114 8.29 -15.20 -2.56
CA GLY A 114 8.25 -15.16 -4.03
C GLY A 114 9.05 -16.32 -4.58
N ASP A 115 8.60 -16.91 -5.68
CA ASP A 115 9.29 -18.03 -6.34
C ASP A 115 9.60 -19.22 -5.40
N GLY A 116 8.78 -19.39 -4.34
CA GLY A 116 8.94 -20.46 -3.35
C GLY A 116 9.98 -20.18 -2.24
N GLU A 117 10.55 -18.98 -2.18
CA GLU A 117 11.55 -18.58 -1.17
C GLU A 117 11.16 -17.30 -0.42
N VAL A 118 11.66 -17.15 0.80
CA VAL A 118 11.48 -15.92 1.58
C VAL A 118 12.40 -14.83 1.03
N ILE A 119 11.80 -13.75 0.52
CA ILE A 119 12.52 -12.63 -0.10
C ILE A 119 12.52 -11.36 0.76
N LYS A 120 11.68 -11.30 1.80
CA LYS A 120 11.66 -10.22 2.80
C LYS A 120 10.98 -10.73 4.06
N ALA A 121 11.53 -10.45 5.24
CA ALA A 121 10.90 -10.78 6.50
C ALA A 121 11.24 -9.72 7.55
N VAL A 122 10.22 -9.11 8.16
CA VAL A 122 10.41 -8.06 9.18
C VAL A 122 9.47 -8.31 10.35
N ILE A 123 10.00 -8.23 11.56
CA ILE A 123 9.24 -8.30 12.81
C ILE A 123 9.07 -6.90 13.39
N ASP A 124 7.86 -6.60 13.86
CA ASP A 124 7.41 -5.34 14.48
C ASP A 124 7.68 -4.07 13.67
N SER A 125 7.94 -4.21 12.37
CA SER A 125 8.44 -3.16 11.49
C SER A 125 9.84 -2.64 11.82
N ASP A 126 10.51 -3.22 12.82
CA ASP A 126 11.73 -2.70 13.43
C ASP A 126 12.95 -3.58 13.20
N TRP A 127 12.79 -4.85 12.83
CA TRP A 127 13.91 -5.79 12.70
C TRP A 127 13.81 -6.66 11.44
N ASP A 128 14.85 -6.61 10.62
CA ASP A 128 14.99 -7.46 9.44
C ASP A 128 15.42 -8.87 9.88
N MET A 129 14.53 -9.83 9.66
CA MET A 129 14.74 -11.22 10.09
C MET A 129 15.70 -11.98 9.18
N ILE A 130 16.01 -11.47 7.98
CA ILE A 130 16.97 -12.10 7.06
C ILE A 130 18.38 -11.61 7.40
N ASP A 131 18.54 -10.28 7.45
CA ASP A 131 19.85 -9.66 7.67
C ASP A 131 20.23 -9.57 9.16
N GLN A 132 19.29 -9.84 10.06
CA GLN A 132 19.47 -9.80 11.53
C GLN A 132 19.99 -8.44 12.00
N GLU A 133 19.35 -7.38 11.51
CA GLU A 133 19.64 -5.99 11.87
C GLU A 133 18.36 -5.15 11.91
N GLY A 134 18.48 -3.90 12.36
CA GLY A 134 17.34 -2.98 12.40
C GLY A 134 16.73 -2.80 11.01
N ALA A 135 15.42 -3.01 10.90
CA ALA A 135 14.71 -2.79 9.65
C ALA A 135 14.74 -1.31 9.30
N ASP A 136 15.22 -1.03 8.09
CA ASP A 136 15.20 0.32 7.55
C ASP A 136 13.74 0.78 7.33
N GLU A 137 13.29 1.75 8.12
CA GLU A 137 11.93 2.34 8.14
C GLU A 137 11.45 2.80 6.74
N TRP A 138 12.39 3.09 5.83
CA TRP A 138 12.11 3.50 4.46
C TRP A 138 11.71 2.35 3.52
N ALA A 139 11.87 1.09 3.92
CA ALA A 139 11.57 -0.10 3.11
C ALA A 139 10.08 -0.55 3.14
N TRP A 140 9.25 0.05 3.99
CA TRP A 140 7.80 -0.27 4.11
C TRP A 140 6.88 0.70 3.37
N SER A 141 7.45 1.63 2.61
CA SER A 141 6.68 2.77 2.14
C SER A 141 5.84 2.50 0.89
N GLU A 142 5.95 1.41 0.12
CA GLU A 142 5.28 1.43 -1.20
C GLU A 142 3.78 1.09 -1.09
N ALA A 143 3.40 0.23 -0.14
CA ALA A 143 1.99 -0.04 0.18
C ALA A 143 1.37 1.08 1.05
N GLY A 144 2.13 1.66 1.98
CA GLY A 144 1.70 2.80 2.79
C GLY A 144 1.56 4.10 1.99
N LYS A 145 2.45 4.33 1.01
CA LYS A 145 2.40 5.48 0.09
C LYS A 145 1.14 5.48 -0.74
N GLN A 146 0.68 4.33 -1.24
CA GLN A 146 -0.55 4.29 -2.05
C GLN A 146 -1.78 4.76 -1.23
N ALA A 147 -1.87 4.38 0.05
CA ALA A 147 -2.91 4.87 0.94
C ALA A 147 -2.77 6.38 1.23
N ILE A 148 -1.54 6.86 1.46
CA ILE A 148 -1.25 8.27 1.71
C ILE A 148 -1.50 9.14 0.46
N TYR A 149 -1.10 8.69 -0.72
CA TYR A 149 -1.37 9.36 -2.00
C TYR A 149 -2.86 9.37 -2.31
N GLY A 150 -3.61 8.30 -2.00
CA GLY A 150 -5.06 8.28 -2.11
C GLY A 150 -5.71 9.38 -1.26
N ILE A 151 -5.32 9.51 0.01
CA ILE A 151 -5.86 10.53 0.93
C ILE A 151 -5.49 11.95 0.47
N ILE A 152 -4.22 12.19 0.11
CA ILE A 152 -3.75 13.51 -0.38
C ILE A 152 -4.45 13.88 -1.70
N SER A 153 -4.64 12.92 -2.61
CA SER A 153 -5.34 13.12 -3.88
C SER A 153 -6.80 13.54 -3.66
N VAL A 154 -7.54 12.86 -2.78
CA VAL A 154 -8.92 13.23 -2.47
C VAL A 154 -8.99 14.64 -1.84
N PHE A 155 -8.10 14.96 -0.90
CA PHE A 155 -8.05 16.29 -0.29
C PHE A 155 -7.73 17.39 -1.30
N THR A 156 -6.75 17.18 -2.19
CA THR A 156 -6.40 18.16 -3.23
C THR A 156 -7.55 18.38 -4.23
N ILE A 157 -8.25 17.32 -4.64
CA ILE A 157 -9.44 17.40 -5.49
C ILE A 157 -10.55 18.22 -4.82
N LEU A 158 -10.85 17.95 -3.55
CA LEU A 158 -11.88 18.68 -2.79
C LEU A 158 -11.56 20.17 -2.64
N VAL A 159 -10.28 20.50 -2.39
CA VAL A 159 -9.81 21.90 -2.31
C VAL A 159 -9.97 22.61 -3.66
N LEU A 160 -9.56 21.96 -4.77
CA LEU A 160 -9.73 22.51 -6.13
C LEU A 160 -11.19 22.75 -6.48
N LEU A 161 -12.09 21.79 -6.21
CA LEU A 161 -13.54 21.94 -6.41
C LEU A 161 -14.10 23.14 -5.62
N THR A 162 -13.66 23.30 -4.37
CA THR A 162 -14.08 24.41 -3.51
C THR A 162 -13.62 25.77 -4.07
N ILE A 163 -12.40 25.84 -4.62
CA ILE A 163 -11.89 27.06 -5.26
C ILE A 163 -12.68 27.38 -6.55
N LEU A 164 -12.94 26.37 -7.39
CA LEU A 164 -13.66 26.54 -8.65
C LEU A 164 -15.10 27.04 -8.46
N THR A 165 -15.81 26.53 -7.45
CA THR A 165 -17.17 27.01 -7.13
C THR A 165 -17.18 28.47 -6.69
N ARG A 166 -16.21 28.90 -5.86
CA ARG A 166 -16.08 30.30 -5.43
C ARG A 166 -15.72 31.26 -6.57
N VAL A 167 -14.78 30.86 -7.43
CA VAL A 167 -14.37 31.67 -8.59
C VAL A 167 -15.54 31.82 -9.57
N SER A 168 -16.26 30.74 -9.85
CA SER A 168 -17.42 30.76 -10.75
C SER A 168 -18.51 31.71 -10.25
N GLY A 169 -18.83 31.70 -8.95
CA GLY A 169 -19.79 32.66 -8.37
C GLY A 169 -19.35 34.12 -8.47
N SER A 170 -18.05 34.39 -8.31
CA SER A 170 -17.50 35.76 -8.47
C SER A 170 -17.56 36.24 -9.93
N ILE A 171 -17.34 35.35 -10.89
CA ILE A 171 -17.42 35.69 -12.32
C ILE A 171 -18.89 35.92 -12.73
N ILE A 172 -19.81 35.05 -12.32
CA ILE A 172 -21.25 35.18 -12.64
C ILE A 172 -21.80 36.50 -12.11
N SER A 173 -21.53 36.85 -10.85
CA SER A 173 -21.99 38.11 -10.25
C SER A 173 -21.44 39.36 -10.94
N ARG A 174 -20.19 39.31 -11.45
CA ARG A 174 -19.61 40.40 -12.25
C ARG A 174 -20.27 40.53 -13.63
N ILE A 175 -20.61 39.41 -14.26
CA ILE A 175 -21.31 39.39 -15.55
C ILE A 175 -22.73 39.98 -15.41
N GLU A 176 -23.50 39.54 -14.41
CA GLU A 176 -24.85 40.08 -14.15
C GLU A 176 -24.81 41.59 -13.87
N LYS A 177 -23.88 42.05 -13.03
CA LYS A 177 -23.71 43.48 -12.74
C LYS A 177 -23.42 44.30 -14.01
N ASN A 178 -22.56 43.79 -14.90
CA ASN A 178 -22.22 44.48 -16.14
C ASN A 178 -23.39 44.51 -17.14
N GLN A 179 -24.20 43.44 -17.22
CA GLN A 179 -25.40 43.43 -18.06
C GLN A 179 -26.45 44.43 -17.56
N ASN A 180 -26.67 44.51 -16.25
CA ASN A 180 -27.60 45.46 -15.66
C ASN A 180 -27.17 46.92 -15.86
N LEU A 181 -25.87 47.22 -15.78
CA LEU A 181 -25.34 48.56 -16.09
C LEU A 181 -25.47 48.95 -17.57
N SER A 182 -25.41 47.98 -18.48
CA SER A 182 -25.61 48.22 -19.92
C SER A 182 -27.08 48.55 -20.20
N ASN A 183 -28.01 47.82 -19.58
CA ASN A 183 -29.45 48.00 -19.79
C ASN A 183 -29.99 49.29 -19.18
N SER A 184 -29.35 49.85 -18.14
CA SER A 184 -29.76 51.12 -17.52
C SER A 184 -29.32 52.37 -18.29
N LYS A 185 -28.56 52.22 -19.39
CA LYS A 185 -28.05 53.33 -20.21
C LYS A 185 -28.77 53.48 -21.56
N GLN A 186 -29.72 52.60 -21.87
CA GLN A 186 -30.66 52.71 -22.99
C GLN A 186 -31.99 53.29 -22.49
#